data_AF-A0A660RWB5-F1
#
_entry.id   AF-A0A660RWB5-F1
#
_cell.length_a   1.000
_cell.length_b   1.000
_cell.length_c   1.000
_cell.angle_alpha   90.00
_cell.angle_beta   90.00
_cell.angle_gamma   90.00
#
_symmetry.space_group_name_H-M   'P 1'
#
loop_
_entity.id
_entity.type
_entity.pdbx_description
1 polymer ?
#
loop_
_entity_poly.entity_id
_entity_poly.type
_entity_poly.pdbx_seq_one_letter_code
_entity_poly.pdbx_strand_id
1 'polypeptide(L)'
;MKPIEKDFPIEKVNEIAEKEAHAKEKFRPVLFIHKWWARRLGSVFRTIILYTLVDENTKVFDELTGKWRPITKEELENPWLLYLKDVDFGGKIVLDPMMGGGTTVVEALRTGCKVVAQDLNPVSWFLVKKIVEPVKIKELKEAFKKLESQVAEEIKKYYKTICPHCLNKLAQLQKKRKEDILKEVVEKLKESSNPKEVYDFYNSLNGNIFADTMYYFWIKEVPCLACGTKVPLFRGYMLARTRDKKGYYIICPDCGSIFTVEDYKKDTVCPKCGRKFNPDKDGNVEGKYFICTNPNCGQKNVIVEVIQKTGKPEERLYAVEYYCPYCGRKDY
;
A
#
# COMPACT_ATOMS: atom_id res chain seq x y z
N MET A 1 -24.50 38.40 -10.46
CA MET A 1 -24.10 37.25 -11.29
C MET A 1 -22.90 36.60 -10.64
N LYS A 2 -22.98 35.32 -10.29
CA LYS A 2 -21.91 34.57 -9.62
C LYS A 2 -20.76 34.30 -10.60
N PRO A 3 -19.52 34.09 -10.12
CA PRO A 3 -18.39 33.79 -11.01
C PRO A 3 -18.63 32.60 -11.94
N ILE A 4 -19.26 31.52 -11.44
CA ILE A 4 -19.58 30.32 -12.24
C ILE A 4 -20.48 30.58 -13.46
N GLU A 5 -21.29 31.64 -13.42
CA GLU A 5 -22.18 32.03 -14.52
C GLU A 5 -21.45 32.86 -15.59
N LYS A 6 -20.24 33.35 -15.28
CA LYS A 6 -19.39 34.13 -16.19
C LYS A 6 -18.33 33.26 -16.85
N ASP A 7 -17.61 32.50 -16.04
CA ASP A 7 -16.47 31.70 -16.48
C ASP A 7 -16.27 30.51 -15.52
N PHE A 8 -15.66 29.44 -16.04
CA PHE A 8 -15.24 28.30 -15.26
C PHE A 8 -13.88 27.82 -15.79
N PRO A 9 -12.88 27.56 -14.92
CA PRO A 9 -11.49 27.36 -15.33
C PRO A 9 -11.25 25.92 -15.80
N ILE A 10 -11.90 25.51 -16.89
CA ILE A 10 -11.96 24.12 -17.39
C ILE A 10 -10.56 23.55 -17.59
N GLU A 11 -9.67 24.26 -18.30
CA GLU A 11 -8.31 23.77 -18.60
C GLU A 11 -7.50 23.49 -17.33
N LYS A 12 -7.55 24.42 -16.37
CA LYS A 12 -6.78 24.29 -15.13
C LYS A 12 -7.36 23.20 -14.22
N VAL A 13 -8.69 23.09 -14.17
CA VAL A 13 -9.36 22.00 -13.43
C VAL A 13 -9.03 20.65 -14.02
N ASN A 14 -9.03 20.51 -15.34
CA ASN A 14 -8.80 19.22 -16.00
C ASN A 14 -7.41 18.67 -15.67
N GLU A 15 -6.37 19.51 -15.66
CA GLU A 15 -5.01 19.07 -15.32
C GLU A 15 -4.93 18.44 -13.92
N ILE A 16 -5.60 19.04 -12.94
CA ILE A 16 -5.61 18.54 -11.55
C ILE A 16 -6.53 17.33 -11.43
N ALA A 17 -7.68 17.36 -12.10
CA ALA A 17 -8.67 16.30 -12.11
C ALA A 17 -8.11 15.00 -12.70
N GLU A 18 -7.33 15.07 -13.77
CA GLU A 18 -6.66 13.91 -14.36
C GLU A 18 -5.70 13.25 -13.37
N LYS A 19 -4.84 14.05 -12.72
CA LYS A 19 -3.91 13.57 -11.70
C LYS A 19 -4.66 12.92 -10.53
N GLU A 20 -5.73 13.54 -10.04
CA GLU A 20 -6.56 12.98 -8.96
C GLU A 20 -7.24 11.67 -9.38
N ALA A 21 -7.76 11.60 -10.61
CA ALA A 21 -8.53 10.47 -11.10
C ALA A 21 -7.73 9.16 -11.13
N HIS A 22 -6.41 9.23 -11.39
CA HIS A 22 -5.53 8.06 -11.45
C HIS A 22 -5.17 7.45 -10.09
N ALA A 23 -5.33 8.17 -8.98
CA ALA A 23 -4.94 7.69 -7.65
C ALA A 23 -5.79 8.31 -6.53
N LYS A 24 -7.11 8.26 -6.68
CA LYS A 24 -8.07 8.95 -5.80
C LYS A 24 -7.89 8.58 -4.33
N GLU A 25 -7.62 7.32 -4.04
CA GLU A 25 -7.40 6.78 -2.70
C GLU A 25 -6.14 7.35 -2.01
N LYS A 26 -5.15 7.79 -2.80
CA LYS A 26 -3.94 8.42 -2.28
C LYS A 26 -4.15 9.90 -1.99
N PHE A 27 -4.89 10.61 -2.85
CA PHE A 27 -5.09 12.06 -2.73
C PHE A 27 -6.23 12.46 -1.79
N ARG A 28 -7.20 11.57 -1.54
CA ARG A 28 -8.37 11.83 -0.70
C ARG A 28 -8.68 10.63 0.23
N PRO A 29 -7.73 10.15 1.04
CA PRO A 29 -7.86 8.87 1.76
C PRO A 29 -9.11 8.78 2.65
N VAL A 30 -9.52 9.90 3.28
CA VAL A 30 -10.72 9.94 4.13
C VAL A 30 -11.99 9.64 3.33
N LEU A 31 -12.07 10.05 2.06
CA LEU A 31 -13.20 9.72 1.19
C LEU A 31 -13.24 8.23 0.79
N PHE A 32 -12.19 7.46 1.06
CA PHE A 32 -12.05 6.06 0.62
C PHE A 32 -12.08 5.04 1.77
N ILE A 33 -12.71 5.37 2.91
CA ILE A 33 -13.02 4.40 3.98
C ILE A 33 -13.80 3.18 3.43
N HIS A 34 -14.60 3.39 2.37
CA HIS A 34 -15.27 2.33 1.62
C HIS A 34 -15.32 2.68 0.12
N LYS A 35 -15.34 1.64 -0.73
CA LYS A 35 -15.48 1.80 -2.18
C LYS A 35 -16.90 2.27 -2.52
N TRP A 36 -17.02 3.48 -3.06
CA TRP A 36 -18.30 4.01 -3.56
C TRP A 36 -18.26 4.21 -5.08
N TRP A 37 -19.29 3.74 -5.77
CA TRP A 37 -19.40 3.86 -7.22
C TRP A 37 -19.70 5.32 -7.63
N ALA A 38 -19.26 5.73 -8.83
CA ALA A 38 -19.52 7.06 -9.40
C ALA A 38 -19.08 8.28 -8.55
N ARG A 39 -18.13 8.11 -7.62
CA ARG A 39 -17.59 9.21 -6.82
C ARG A 39 -16.92 10.27 -7.70
N ARG A 40 -17.39 11.52 -7.56
CA ARG A 40 -16.86 12.70 -8.24
C ARG A 40 -15.58 13.19 -7.58
N LEU A 41 -14.76 13.89 -8.36
CA LEU A 41 -13.44 14.35 -7.95
C LEU A 41 -13.57 15.56 -7.02
N GLY A 42 -12.77 15.56 -5.95
CA GLY A 42 -12.74 16.67 -5.01
C GLY A 42 -12.22 17.96 -5.67
N SER A 43 -11.27 17.83 -6.60
CA SER A 43 -10.75 18.97 -7.38
C SER A 43 -11.83 19.72 -8.16
N VAL A 44 -12.74 18.98 -8.79
CA VAL A 44 -13.88 19.53 -9.55
C VAL A 44 -14.87 20.19 -8.60
N PHE A 45 -15.29 19.49 -7.55
CA PHE A 45 -16.26 20.03 -6.59
C PHE A 45 -15.74 21.23 -5.81
N ARG A 46 -14.45 21.26 -5.46
CA ARG A 46 -13.81 22.43 -4.87
C ARG A 46 -13.92 23.65 -5.79
N THR A 47 -13.70 23.48 -7.09
CA THR A 47 -13.84 24.57 -8.05
C THR A 47 -15.28 25.04 -8.18
N ILE A 48 -16.24 24.10 -8.26
CA ILE A 48 -17.67 24.42 -8.32
C ILE A 48 -18.06 25.24 -7.08
N ILE A 49 -17.71 24.79 -5.88
CA ILE A 49 -18.03 25.48 -4.64
C ILE A 49 -17.41 26.88 -4.64
N LEU A 50 -16.13 27.01 -4.99
CA LEU A 50 -15.42 28.28 -5.03
C LEU A 50 -16.08 29.28 -5.99
N TYR A 51 -16.32 28.88 -7.24
CA TYR A 51 -16.92 29.74 -8.27
C TYR A 51 -18.41 30.03 -8.03
N THR A 52 -19.09 29.21 -7.23
CA THR A 52 -20.50 29.42 -6.87
C THR A 52 -20.65 30.33 -5.65
N LEU A 53 -19.78 30.17 -4.64
CA LEU A 53 -20.00 30.75 -3.32
C LEU A 53 -19.17 31.99 -3.02
N VAL A 54 -18.10 32.26 -3.76
CA VAL A 54 -17.28 33.48 -3.58
C VAL A 54 -18.14 34.74 -3.74
N ASP A 55 -17.93 35.69 -2.83
CA ASP A 55 -18.47 37.05 -2.81
C ASP A 55 -17.62 37.96 -1.90
N GLU A 56 -17.99 39.24 -1.81
CA GLU A 56 -17.31 40.27 -1.01
C GLU A 56 -17.16 39.96 0.50
N ASN A 57 -17.97 39.06 1.04
CA ASN A 57 -17.89 38.64 2.45
C ASN A 57 -16.92 37.48 2.68
N THR A 58 -16.34 36.94 1.60
CA THR A 58 -15.39 35.83 1.68
C THR A 58 -14.13 36.27 2.41
N LYS A 59 -13.69 35.44 3.36
CA LYS A 59 -12.41 35.61 4.04
C LYS A 59 -11.40 34.61 3.51
N VAL A 60 -10.16 35.04 3.41
CA VAL A 60 -9.04 34.22 2.93
C VAL A 60 -8.00 34.16 4.05
N PHE A 61 -7.52 32.97 4.37
CA PHE A 61 -6.45 32.81 5.32
C PHE A 61 -5.11 33.20 4.67
N ASP A 62 -4.37 34.06 5.34
CA ASP A 62 -3.05 34.49 4.91
C ASP A 62 -2.00 33.71 5.71
N GLU A 63 -1.31 32.77 5.05
CA GLU A 63 -0.32 31.91 5.69
C GLU A 63 0.91 32.68 6.22
N LEU A 64 1.25 33.82 5.62
CA LEU A 64 2.41 34.63 6.02
C LEU A 64 2.13 35.36 7.33
N THR A 65 0.91 35.85 7.50
CA THR A 65 0.50 36.62 8.69
C THR A 65 -0.21 35.77 9.74
N GLY A 66 -0.67 34.56 9.37
CA GLY A 66 -1.45 33.66 10.22
C GLY A 66 -2.84 34.18 10.55
N LYS A 67 -3.40 35.10 9.73
CA LYS A 67 -4.66 35.79 10.00
C LYS A 67 -5.63 35.69 8.81
N TRP A 68 -6.91 35.76 9.12
CA TRP A 68 -7.96 35.90 8.11
C TRP A 68 -8.02 37.35 7.63
N ARG A 69 -8.05 37.54 6.31
CA ARG A 69 -8.23 38.83 5.65
C ARG A 69 -9.45 38.84 4.73
N PRO A 70 -10.03 40.00 4.42
CA PRO A 70 -11.01 40.10 3.36
C PRO A 70 -10.43 39.68 2.00
N ILE A 71 -11.29 39.17 1.14
CA ILE A 71 -10.99 38.90 -0.27
C ILE A 71 -10.60 40.19 -1.00
N THR A 72 -9.66 40.10 -1.93
CA THR A 72 -9.29 41.23 -2.80
C THR A 72 -10.21 41.32 -4.03
N LYS A 73 -10.23 42.50 -4.69
CA LYS A 73 -10.99 42.66 -5.95
C LYS A 73 -10.51 41.70 -7.04
N GLU A 74 -9.20 41.48 -7.16
CA GLU A 74 -8.61 40.55 -8.12
C GLU A 74 -9.05 39.09 -7.85
N GLU A 75 -9.04 38.65 -6.58
CA GLU A 75 -9.50 37.31 -6.20
C GLU A 75 -11.02 37.13 -6.40
N LEU A 76 -11.80 38.21 -6.26
CA LEU A 76 -13.23 38.20 -6.53
C LEU A 76 -13.53 38.06 -8.03
N GLU A 77 -12.73 38.72 -8.87
CA GLU A 77 -12.83 38.64 -10.34
C GLU A 77 -12.26 37.33 -10.88
N ASN A 78 -11.23 36.77 -10.24
CA ASN A 78 -10.59 35.51 -10.59
C ASN A 78 -10.48 34.56 -9.37
N PRO A 79 -11.55 33.80 -9.06
CA PRO A 79 -11.55 32.88 -7.92
C PRO A 79 -10.51 31.77 -8.03
N TRP A 80 -9.94 31.48 -9.21
CA TRP A 80 -8.86 30.49 -9.34
C TRP A 80 -7.65 30.81 -8.46
N LEU A 81 -7.38 32.09 -8.19
CA LEU A 81 -6.31 32.53 -7.28
C LEU A 81 -6.48 32.03 -5.84
N LEU A 82 -7.70 31.62 -5.47
CA LEU A 82 -8.04 31.07 -4.17
C LEU A 82 -8.01 29.54 -4.13
N TYR A 83 -7.79 28.86 -5.26
CA TYR A 83 -7.96 27.41 -5.36
C TYR A 83 -7.10 26.63 -4.37
N LEU A 84 -5.88 27.08 -4.08
CA LEU A 84 -4.98 26.43 -3.11
C LEU A 84 -5.00 27.09 -1.72
N LYS A 85 -5.81 28.13 -1.51
CA LYS A 85 -5.89 28.86 -0.24
C LYS A 85 -7.01 28.32 0.65
N ASP A 86 -6.88 28.52 1.95
CA ASP A 86 -7.99 28.33 2.88
C ASP A 86 -8.93 29.54 2.79
N VAL A 87 -10.22 29.25 2.56
CA VAL A 87 -11.28 30.24 2.39
C VAL A 87 -12.41 29.94 3.35
N ASP A 88 -13.05 31.00 3.84
CA ASP A 88 -14.24 30.92 4.68
C ASP A 88 -15.37 31.71 4.03
N PHE A 89 -16.44 31.01 3.70
CA PHE A 89 -17.64 31.59 3.10
C PHE A 89 -18.68 32.05 4.13
N GLY A 90 -18.31 32.12 5.41
CA GLY A 90 -19.12 32.73 6.47
C GLY A 90 -20.34 31.91 6.86
N GLY A 91 -20.25 30.58 6.85
CA GLY A 91 -21.34 29.72 7.30
C GLY A 91 -22.50 29.56 6.31
N LYS A 92 -22.31 29.91 5.02
CA LYS A 92 -23.29 29.64 3.95
C LYS A 92 -23.73 28.18 3.97
N ILE A 93 -25.00 27.93 3.65
CA ILE A 93 -25.60 26.60 3.67
C ILE A 93 -25.54 25.99 2.27
N VAL A 94 -24.98 24.79 2.16
CA VAL A 94 -24.98 23.95 0.95
C VAL A 94 -25.95 22.79 1.17
N LEU A 95 -26.90 22.62 0.25
CA LEU A 95 -27.81 21.48 0.21
C LEU A 95 -27.36 20.49 -0.87
N ASP A 96 -27.11 19.24 -0.48
CA ASP A 96 -26.88 18.13 -1.42
C ASP A 96 -27.92 17.01 -1.19
N PRO A 97 -29.00 16.96 -1.98
CA PRO A 97 -30.07 15.99 -1.79
C PRO A 97 -29.71 14.57 -2.29
N MET A 98 -28.55 14.38 -2.92
CA MET A 98 -28.09 13.11 -3.49
C MET A 98 -26.57 12.95 -3.30
N MET A 99 -26.11 13.04 -2.05
CA MET A 99 -24.68 13.24 -1.75
C MET A 99 -23.76 12.08 -2.15
N GLY A 100 -24.28 10.85 -2.24
CA GLY A 100 -23.51 9.67 -2.59
C GLY A 100 -22.24 9.54 -1.73
N GLY A 101 -21.07 9.56 -2.38
CA GLY A 101 -19.80 9.44 -1.68
C GLY A 101 -19.46 10.59 -0.72
N GLY A 102 -20.21 11.69 -0.74
CA GLY A 102 -20.02 12.85 0.15
C GLY A 102 -18.93 13.82 -0.30
N THR A 103 -18.53 13.82 -1.57
CA THR A 103 -17.51 14.73 -2.08
C THR A 103 -17.93 16.20 -1.90
N THR A 104 -19.18 16.55 -2.23
CA THR A 104 -19.76 17.88 -1.99
C THR A 104 -19.70 18.26 -0.51
N VAL A 105 -20.08 17.33 0.36
CA VAL A 105 -20.15 17.55 1.80
C VAL A 105 -18.77 17.88 2.37
N VAL A 106 -17.77 17.08 2.03
CA VAL A 106 -16.39 17.30 2.50
C VAL A 106 -15.82 18.59 1.95
N GLU A 107 -15.93 18.85 0.64
CA GLU A 107 -15.35 20.06 0.06
C GLU A 107 -16.04 21.34 0.56
N ALA A 108 -17.35 21.30 0.83
CA ALA A 108 -18.07 22.45 1.38
C ALA A 108 -17.69 22.72 2.83
N LEU A 109 -17.65 21.68 3.70
CA LEU A 109 -17.26 21.83 5.11
C LEU A 109 -15.85 22.42 5.28
N ARG A 110 -14.93 22.12 4.35
CA ARG A 110 -13.56 22.70 4.33
C ARG A 110 -13.53 24.21 4.09
N THR A 111 -14.63 24.80 3.65
CA THR A 111 -14.72 26.23 3.28
C THR A 111 -15.57 27.06 4.24
N GLY A 112 -15.77 26.54 5.46
CA GLY A 112 -16.60 27.20 6.48
C GLY A 112 -18.10 27.13 6.20
N CYS A 113 -18.55 26.42 5.17
CA CYS A 113 -19.97 26.20 4.91
C CYS A 113 -20.60 25.26 5.95
N LYS A 114 -21.91 25.44 6.15
CA LYS A 114 -22.79 24.44 6.77
C LYS A 114 -23.36 23.56 5.65
N VAL A 115 -23.52 22.27 5.91
CA VAL A 115 -24.02 21.34 4.89
C VAL A 115 -25.25 20.61 5.40
N VAL A 116 -26.30 20.60 4.59
CA VAL A 116 -27.45 19.70 4.73
C VAL A 116 -27.34 18.71 3.58
N ALA A 117 -27.21 17.42 3.90
CA ALA A 117 -27.03 16.41 2.87
C ALA A 117 -27.86 15.16 3.17
N GLN A 118 -28.38 14.55 2.11
CA GLN A 118 -29.23 13.38 2.19
C GLN A 118 -28.86 12.37 1.11
N ASP A 119 -29.12 11.10 1.40
CA ASP A 119 -29.10 10.02 0.43
C ASP A 119 -30.14 8.98 0.85
N LEU A 120 -30.79 8.33 -0.12
CA LEU A 120 -31.69 7.22 0.15
C LEU A 120 -30.94 5.97 0.61
N ASN A 121 -29.69 5.81 0.15
CA ASN A 121 -28.88 4.65 0.48
C ASN A 121 -28.29 4.79 1.91
N PRO A 122 -28.62 3.89 2.85
CA PRO A 122 -28.12 3.98 4.22
C PRO A 122 -26.60 3.83 4.31
N VAL A 123 -25.96 3.14 3.35
CA VAL A 123 -24.50 3.03 3.28
C VAL A 123 -23.88 4.39 2.93
N SER A 124 -24.47 5.13 1.98
CA SER A 124 -24.04 6.50 1.65
C SER A 124 -24.08 7.39 2.89
N TRP A 125 -25.25 7.43 3.56
CA TRP A 125 -25.43 8.20 4.78
C TRP A 125 -24.41 7.85 5.87
N PHE A 126 -24.23 6.56 6.15
CA PHE A 126 -23.29 6.11 7.18
C PHE A 126 -21.84 6.50 6.84
N LEU A 127 -21.42 6.29 5.60
CA LEU A 127 -20.07 6.61 5.16
C LEU A 127 -19.79 8.11 5.27
N VAL A 128 -20.65 8.95 4.71
CA VAL A 128 -20.46 10.40 4.75
C VAL A 128 -20.49 10.92 6.18
N LYS A 129 -21.40 10.40 7.02
CA LYS A 129 -21.39 10.71 8.45
C LYS A 129 -20.03 10.38 9.08
N LYS A 130 -19.49 9.18 8.88
CA LYS A 130 -18.21 8.77 9.47
C LYS A 130 -17.00 9.52 8.91
N ILE A 131 -17.09 10.00 7.68
CA ILE A 131 -16.07 10.83 7.04
C ILE A 131 -15.93 12.20 7.73
N VAL A 132 -17.06 12.80 8.16
CA VAL A 132 -17.09 14.19 8.67
C VAL A 132 -17.32 14.30 10.17
N GLU A 133 -17.75 13.22 10.83
CA GLU A 133 -18.03 13.20 12.26
C GLU A 133 -16.75 13.52 13.07
N PRO A 134 -16.77 14.53 13.95
CA PRO A 134 -15.62 14.85 14.79
C PRO A 134 -15.25 13.65 15.66
N VAL A 135 -13.97 13.28 15.65
CA VAL A 135 -13.46 12.19 16.47
C VAL A 135 -12.55 12.75 17.56
N LYS A 136 -12.78 12.32 18.81
CA LYS A 136 -11.87 12.60 19.91
C LYS A 136 -10.61 11.75 19.76
N ILE A 137 -9.56 12.36 19.21
CA ILE A 137 -8.30 11.67 18.87
C ILE A 137 -7.68 10.95 20.08
N LYS A 138 -7.81 11.49 21.29
CA LYS A 138 -7.31 10.84 22.51
C LYS A 138 -8.03 9.51 22.78
N GLU A 139 -9.36 9.53 22.82
CA GLU A 139 -10.19 8.34 23.04
C GLU A 139 -9.95 7.28 21.94
N LEU A 140 -9.82 7.69 20.68
CA LEU A 140 -9.50 6.76 19.58
C LEU A 140 -8.13 6.08 19.77
N LYS A 141 -7.10 6.83 20.15
CA LYS A 141 -5.76 6.29 20.40
C LYS A 141 -5.75 5.34 21.59
N GLU A 142 -6.49 5.66 22.65
CA GLU A 142 -6.63 4.81 23.83
C GLU A 142 -7.37 3.51 23.51
N ALA A 143 -8.48 3.60 22.77
CA ALA A 143 -9.23 2.43 22.30
C ALA A 143 -8.36 1.53 21.42
N PHE A 144 -7.57 2.11 20.51
CA PHE A 144 -6.62 1.35 19.68
C PHE A 144 -5.57 0.64 20.53
N LYS A 145 -4.95 1.31 21.51
CA LYS A 145 -3.98 0.69 22.42
C LYS A 145 -4.58 -0.46 23.23
N LYS A 146 -5.81 -0.29 23.71
CA LYS A 146 -6.54 -1.35 24.42
C LYS A 146 -6.75 -2.56 23.51
N LEU A 147 -7.23 -2.34 22.29
CA LEU A 147 -7.40 -3.40 21.29
C LEU A 147 -6.07 -4.09 21.01
N GLU A 148 -5.01 -3.33 20.72
CA GLU A 148 -3.67 -3.86 20.47
C GLU A 148 -3.20 -4.74 21.64
N SER A 149 -3.32 -4.28 22.88
CA SER A 149 -2.90 -5.06 24.05
C SER A 149 -3.64 -6.39 24.21
N GLN A 150 -4.89 -6.49 23.72
CA GLN A 150 -5.72 -7.69 23.83
C GLN A 150 -5.42 -8.70 22.73
N VAL A 151 -5.09 -8.26 21.52
CA VAL A 151 -5.01 -9.13 20.34
C VAL A 151 -3.62 -9.26 19.75
N ALA A 152 -2.70 -8.33 20.04
CA ALA A 152 -1.41 -8.28 19.36
C ALA A 152 -0.58 -9.53 19.59
N GLU A 153 -0.51 -10.04 20.81
CA GLU A 153 0.27 -11.24 21.12
C GLU A 153 -0.29 -12.49 20.42
N GLU A 154 -1.61 -12.65 20.42
CA GLU A 154 -2.27 -13.79 19.77
C GLU A 154 -2.05 -13.80 18.25
N ILE A 155 -2.01 -12.62 17.63
CA ILE A 155 -1.76 -12.49 16.19
C ILE A 155 -0.26 -12.58 15.90
N LYS A 156 0.57 -11.73 16.51
CA LYS A 156 2.00 -11.56 16.17
C LYS A 156 2.82 -12.83 16.39
N LYS A 157 2.41 -13.74 17.28
CA LYS A 157 3.11 -15.03 17.46
C LYS A 157 3.13 -15.90 16.19
N TYR A 158 2.21 -15.70 15.25
CA TYR A 158 2.20 -16.41 13.97
C TYR A 158 3.01 -15.71 12.87
N TYR A 159 3.45 -14.47 13.09
CA TYR A 159 4.19 -13.64 12.12
C TYR A 159 5.66 -13.52 12.51
N LYS A 160 6.30 -14.67 12.74
CA LYS A 160 7.73 -14.77 13.03
C LYS A 160 8.46 -15.55 11.95
N THR A 161 9.73 -15.22 11.75
CA THR A 161 10.68 -16.00 10.95
C THR A 161 12.00 -16.13 11.68
N ILE A 162 12.92 -16.94 11.17
CA ILE A 162 14.26 -17.08 11.71
C ILE A 162 15.17 -16.09 11.00
N CYS A 163 15.83 -15.21 11.77
CA CYS A 163 16.85 -14.31 11.27
C CYS A 163 18.12 -15.11 10.94
N PRO A 164 18.55 -15.16 9.67
CA PRO A 164 19.76 -15.89 9.28
C PRO A 164 21.02 -15.36 9.98
N HIS A 165 21.10 -14.06 10.27
CA HIS A 165 22.25 -13.48 10.96
C HIS A 165 22.36 -13.91 12.42
N CYS A 166 21.23 -13.89 13.16
CA CYS A 166 21.21 -14.32 14.55
C CYS A 166 21.41 -15.83 14.66
N LEU A 167 20.84 -16.61 13.73
CA LEU A 167 21.09 -18.05 13.62
C LEU A 167 22.58 -18.34 13.39
N ASN A 168 23.25 -17.58 12.52
CA ASN A 168 24.69 -17.73 12.29
C ASN A 168 25.51 -17.49 13.56
N LYS A 169 25.18 -16.45 14.34
CA LYS A 169 25.84 -16.15 15.62
C LYS A 169 25.62 -17.28 16.62
N LEU A 170 24.39 -17.78 16.75
CA LEU A 170 24.06 -18.87 17.65
C LEU A 170 24.81 -20.16 17.27
N ALA A 171 24.87 -20.48 15.97
CA ALA A 171 25.60 -21.63 15.45
C ALA A 171 27.10 -21.58 15.80
N GLN A 172 27.72 -20.40 15.69
CA GLN A 172 29.12 -20.19 16.09
C GLN A 172 29.31 -20.38 17.59
N LEU A 173 28.43 -19.82 18.42
CA LEU A 173 28.50 -19.94 19.89
C LEU A 173 28.34 -21.39 20.35
N GLN A 174 27.42 -22.13 19.76
CA GLN A 174 27.13 -23.53 20.11
C GLN A 174 28.05 -24.54 19.40
N LYS A 175 28.91 -24.08 18.48
CA LYS A 175 29.74 -24.94 17.61
C LYS A 175 28.91 -26.02 16.89
N LYS A 176 27.69 -25.67 16.47
CA LYS A 176 26.76 -26.53 15.71
C LYS A 176 26.60 -26.02 14.28
N ARG A 177 26.20 -26.88 13.34
CA ARG A 177 25.80 -26.41 12.00
C ARG A 177 24.46 -25.70 12.08
N LYS A 178 24.25 -24.71 11.21
CA LYS A 178 23.03 -23.90 11.18
C LYS A 178 21.81 -24.75 10.85
N GLU A 179 22.00 -25.70 9.94
CA GLU A 179 20.97 -26.62 9.47
C GLU A 179 20.49 -27.54 10.59
N ASP A 180 21.37 -27.92 11.52
CA ASP A 180 21.03 -28.77 12.66
C ASP A 180 20.19 -27.97 13.68
N ILE A 181 20.62 -26.76 14.02
CA ILE A 181 19.83 -25.84 14.88
C ILE A 181 18.46 -25.55 14.23
N LEU A 182 18.43 -25.28 12.92
CA LEU A 182 17.20 -25.00 12.20
C LEU A 182 16.21 -26.17 12.27
N LYS A 183 16.69 -27.41 12.11
CA LYS A 183 15.86 -28.61 12.28
C LYS A 183 15.33 -28.73 13.71
N GLU A 184 16.18 -28.54 14.72
CA GLU A 184 15.77 -28.56 16.13
C GLU A 184 14.67 -27.52 16.42
N VAL A 185 14.80 -26.29 15.91
CA VAL A 185 13.80 -25.23 16.06
C VAL A 185 12.49 -25.61 15.37
N VAL A 186 12.56 -26.10 14.14
CA VAL A 186 11.37 -26.44 13.33
C VAL A 186 10.59 -27.59 13.95
N GLU A 187 11.24 -28.64 14.45
CA GLU A 187 10.55 -29.74 15.12
C GLU A 187 9.87 -29.27 16.40
N LYS A 188 10.55 -28.46 17.23
CA LYS A 188 9.92 -27.83 18.42
C LYS A 188 8.68 -27.00 18.07
N LEU A 189 8.72 -26.26 16.96
CA LEU A 189 7.57 -25.46 16.50
C LEU A 189 6.41 -26.32 16.01
N LYS A 190 6.67 -27.49 15.41
CA LYS A 190 5.63 -28.43 14.96
C LYS A 190 4.95 -29.13 16.13
N GLU A 191 5.71 -29.48 17.17
CA GLU A 191 5.21 -30.19 18.34
C GLU A 191 4.51 -29.25 19.35
N SER A 192 4.86 -27.97 19.35
CA SER A 192 4.29 -27.00 20.29
C SER A 192 2.87 -26.58 19.88
N SER A 193 1.94 -26.63 20.83
CA SER A 193 0.60 -26.04 20.70
C SER A 193 0.62 -24.51 20.76
N ASN A 194 1.68 -23.91 21.31
CA ASN A 194 1.86 -22.48 21.45
C ASN A 194 3.29 -22.05 21.05
N PRO A 195 3.49 -21.59 19.80
CA PRO A 195 4.81 -21.20 19.27
C PRO A 195 5.59 -20.20 20.15
N LYS A 196 4.88 -19.41 20.96
CA LYS A 196 5.49 -18.46 21.89
C LYS A 196 6.44 -19.12 22.89
N GLU A 197 6.12 -20.30 23.38
CA GLU A 197 6.98 -21.03 24.33
C GLU A 197 8.35 -21.37 23.69
N VAL A 198 8.34 -21.70 22.39
CA VAL A 198 9.57 -21.92 21.63
C VAL A 198 10.34 -20.62 21.45
N TYR A 199 9.65 -19.51 21.16
CA TYR A 199 10.30 -18.20 21.03
C TYR A 199 10.96 -17.77 22.35
N ASP A 200 10.25 -17.90 23.47
CA ASP A 200 10.74 -17.52 24.80
C ASP A 200 11.93 -18.39 25.22
N PHE A 201 11.91 -19.69 24.89
CA PHE A 201 13.06 -20.58 25.08
C PHE A 201 14.32 -20.06 24.36
N TYR A 202 14.24 -19.73 23.07
CA TYR A 202 15.40 -19.21 22.33
C TYR A 202 15.78 -17.78 22.74
N ASN A 203 14.83 -16.96 23.19
CA ASN A 203 15.12 -15.64 23.75
C ASN A 203 16.01 -15.74 25.00
N SER A 204 15.79 -16.76 25.84
CA SER A 204 16.57 -16.97 27.08
C SER A 204 18.03 -17.38 26.84
N LEU A 205 18.38 -17.90 25.66
CA LEU A 205 19.72 -18.44 25.34
C LEU A 205 20.75 -17.36 24.95
N ASN A 206 20.56 -16.08 25.32
CA ASN A 206 21.37 -14.93 24.86
C ASN A 206 21.49 -14.82 23.32
N GLY A 207 20.57 -15.47 22.60
CA GLY A 207 20.59 -15.64 21.16
C GLY A 207 19.18 -15.74 20.62
N ASN A 208 18.44 -14.62 20.68
CA ASN A 208 17.16 -14.55 19.99
C ASN A 208 17.40 -14.65 18.47
N ILE A 209 16.97 -15.77 17.89
CA ILE A 209 17.05 -16.04 16.45
C ILE A 209 15.78 -15.66 15.70
N PHE A 210 14.71 -15.24 16.38
CA PHE A 210 13.45 -14.90 15.77
C PHE A 210 13.38 -13.42 15.37
N ALA A 211 12.77 -13.19 14.22
CA ALA A 211 12.48 -11.88 13.66
C ALA A 211 10.98 -11.72 13.39
N ASP A 212 10.51 -10.48 13.42
CA ASP A 212 9.15 -10.13 13.03
C ASP A 212 9.02 -10.14 11.51
N THR A 213 8.10 -10.92 10.98
CA THR A 213 7.81 -10.92 9.55
C THR A 213 7.03 -9.67 9.17
N MET A 214 7.48 -8.98 8.13
CA MET A 214 6.81 -7.81 7.55
C MET A 214 5.97 -8.19 6.34
N TYR A 215 6.53 -9.00 5.42
CA TYR A 215 5.85 -9.41 4.20
C TYR A 215 6.21 -10.84 3.80
N TYR A 216 5.21 -11.57 3.28
CA TYR A 216 5.40 -12.87 2.63
C TYR A 216 5.21 -12.70 1.12
N PHE A 217 6.20 -13.12 0.33
CA PHE A 217 6.13 -13.03 -1.12
C PHE A 217 5.82 -14.39 -1.72
N TRP A 218 4.64 -14.49 -2.32
CA TRP A 218 4.11 -15.70 -2.94
C TRP A 218 4.11 -15.57 -4.46
N ILE A 219 4.42 -16.67 -5.14
CA ILE A 219 4.33 -16.77 -6.60
C ILE A 219 3.35 -17.87 -6.97
N LYS A 220 2.53 -17.61 -8.00
CA LYS A 220 1.65 -18.63 -8.57
C LYS A 220 2.45 -19.54 -9.50
N GLU A 221 2.19 -20.84 -9.40
CA GLU A 221 2.79 -21.86 -10.25
C GLU A 221 1.72 -22.56 -11.07
N VAL A 222 1.98 -22.71 -12.38
CA VAL A 222 1.08 -23.40 -13.31
C VAL A 222 1.83 -24.54 -14.00
N PRO A 223 1.18 -25.69 -14.26
CA PRO A 223 1.82 -26.76 -15.00
C PRO A 223 1.89 -26.42 -16.50
N CYS A 224 3.01 -26.73 -17.15
CA CYS A 224 3.10 -26.71 -18.60
C CYS A 224 2.17 -27.79 -19.20
N LEU A 225 1.38 -27.45 -20.21
CA LEU A 225 0.41 -28.39 -20.79
C LEU A 225 1.06 -29.54 -21.59
N ALA A 226 2.31 -29.39 -22.06
CA ALA A 226 3.00 -30.46 -22.78
C ALA A 226 3.76 -31.42 -21.87
N CYS A 227 4.48 -30.92 -20.86
CA CYS A 227 5.40 -31.74 -20.07
C CYS A 227 5.08 -31.79 -18.56
N GLY A 228 4.07 -31.05 -18.10
CA GLY A 228 3.64 -31.03 -16.70
C GLY A 228 4.58 -30.27 -15.74
N THR A 229 5.72 -29.74 -16.20
CA THR A 229 6.64 -28.95 -15.37
C THR A 229 5.91 -27.77 -14.73
N LYS A 230 6.02 -27.62 -13.40
CA LYS A 230 5.47 -26.47 -12.67
C LYS A 230 6.31 -25.22 -12.97
N VAL A 231 5.69 -24.21 -13.55
CA VAL A 231 6.34 -22.97 -13.95
C VAL A 231 5.90 -21.84 -13.01
N PRO A 232 6.83 -21.20 -12.28
CA PRO A 232 6.51 -20.01 -11.50
C PRO A 232 6.34 -18.80 -12.41
N LEU A 233 5.22 -18.08 -12.23
CA LEU A 233 4.78 -16.98 -13.10
C LEU A 233 5.49 -15.65 -12.80
N PHE A 234 6.83 -15.64 -12.76
CA PHE A 234 7.63 -14.43 -12.61
C PHE A 234 7.60 -13.60 -13.90
N ARG A 235 7.21 -12.31 -13.80
CA ARG A 235 7.43 -11.33 -14.89
C ARG A 235 8.88 -10.85 -14.96
N GLY A 236 9.55 -10.89 -13.82
CA GLY A 236 10.94 -10.55 -13.61
C GLY A 236 11.30 -10.94 -12.18
N TYR A 237 12.56 -10.77 -11.84
CA TYR A 237 13.15 -11.17 -10.56
C TYR A 237 13.54 -9.97 -9.67
N MET A 238 13.12 -8.76 -10.04
CA MET A 238 13.18 -7.60 -9.14
C MET A 238 12.10 -7.71 -8.06
N LEU A 239 12.52 -7.73 -6.80
CA LEU A 239 11.65 -7.90 -5.65
C LEU A 239 11.19 -6.56 -5.08
N ALA A 240 12.15 -5.70 -4.73
CA ALA A 240 11.88 -4.43 -4.08
C ALA A 240 13.03 -3.45 -4.29
N ARG A 241 12.73 -2.15 -4.17
CA ARG A 241 13.76 -1.10 -4.13
C ARG A 241 14.34 -0.97 -2.72
N THR A 242 15.63 -0.73 -2.60
CA THR A 242 16.27 -0.48 -1.30
C THR A 242 15.74 0.81 -0.66
N ARG A 243 15.80 0.89 0.67
CA ARG A 243 15.30 2.05 1.44
C ARG A 243 16.03 3.36 1.12
N ASP A 244 17.35 3.29 0.93
CA ASP A 244 18.18 4.42 0.54
C ASP A 244 17.99 4.83 -0.94
N LYS A 245 17.13 4.10 -1.67
CA LYS A 245 16.80 4.30 -3.09
C LYS A 245 18.00 4.14 -4.05
N LYS A 246 19.12 3.60 -3.58
CA LYS A 246 20.36 3.41 -4.36
C LYS A 246 20.45 2.07 -5.11
N GLY A 247 19.59 1.11 -4.80
CA GLY A 247 19.59 -0.19 -5.47
C GLY A 247 18.28 -0.95 -5.34
N TYR A 248 18.34 -2.24 -5.66
CA TYR A 248 17.22 -3.15 -5.77
C TYR A 248 17.57 -4.52 -5.19
N TYR A 249 16.66 -5.10 -4.41
CA TYR A 249 16.69 -6.51 -4.06
C TYR A 249 16.18 -7.32 -5.24
N ILE A 250 16.95 -8.35 -5.64
CA ILE A 250 16.62 -9.26 -6.72
C ILE A 250 16.76 -10.71 -6.25
N ILE A 251 16.09 -11.63 -6.94
CA ILE A 251 16.11 -13.07 -6.66
C ILE A 251 16.79 -13.83 -7.79
N CYS A 252 17.67 -14.77 -7.46
CA CYS A 252 18.21 -15.67 -8.48
C CYS A 252 17.15 -16.67 -8.96
N PRO A 253 16.93 -16.82 -10.28
CA PRO A 253 15.98 -17.80 -10.83
C PRO A 253 16.28 -19.24 -10.44
N ASP A 254 17.56 -19.60 -10.32
CA ASP A 254 17.98 -21.00 -10.18
C ASP A 254 18.06 -21.41 -8.70
N CYS A 255 18.69 -20.60 -7.85
CA CYS A 255 18.95 -20.96 -6.45
C CYS A 255 18.11 -20.20 -5.42
N GLY A 256 17.29 -19.25 -5.87
CA GLY A 256 16.43 -18.43 -5.00
C GLY A 256 17.18 -17.44 -4.09
N SER A 257 18.50 -17.28 -4.24
CA SER A 257 19.27 -16.34 -3.42
C SER A 257 18.80 -14.91 -3.65
N ILE A 258 18.61 -14.16 -2.56
CA ILE A 258 18.26 -12.75 -2.58
C ILE A 258 19.51 -11.92 -2.35
N PHE A 259 19.74 -10.91 -3.18
CA PHE A 259 20.90 -10.00 -3.07
C PHE A 259 20.59 -8.66 -3.75
N THR A 260 21.45 -7.67 -3.54
CA THR A 260 21.25 -6.31 -4.05
C THR A 260 22.05 -6.03 -5.32
N VAL A 261 21.48 -5.22 -6.20
CA VAL A 261 22.13 -4.64 -7.39
C VAL A 261 21.79 -3.16 -7.53
N GLU A 262 22.64 -2.38 -8.18
CA GLU A 262 22.39 -0.95 -8.42
C GLU A 262 21.29 -0.71 -9.46
N ASP A 263 21.31 -1.49 -10.55
CA ASP A 263 20.35 -1.40 -11.66
C ASP A 263 19.86 -2.79 -12.05
N TYR A 264 18.59 -3.08 -11.74
CA TYR A 264 17.96 -4.37 -12.01
C TYR A 264 17.66 -4.62 -13.51
N LYS A 265 17.80 -3.60 -14.37
CA LYS A 265 17.58 -3.73 -15.83
C LYS A 265 18.80 -4.27 -16.56
N LYS A 266 19.95 -4.38 -15.89
CA LYS A 266 21.20 -4.89 -16.44
C LYS A 266 21.41 -6.35 -16.06
N ASP A 267 22.18 -7.05 -16.89
CA ASP A 267 22.63 -8.40 -16.60
C ASP A 267 23.47 -8.43 -15.32
N THR A 268 23.27 -9.46 -14.51
CA THR A 268 23.98 -9.68 -13.26
C THR A 268 24.34 -11.15 -13.09
N VAL A 269 25.25 -11.43 -12.17
CA VAL A 269 25.71 -12.78 -11.85
C VAL A 269 25.36 -13.07 -10.39
N CYS A 270 24.66 -14.19 -10.16
CA CYS A 270 24.33 -14.61 -8.81
C CYS A 270 25.62 -14.94 -8.02
N PRO A 271 25.86 -14.29 -6.85
CA PRO A 271 27.06 -14.54 -6.05
C PRO A 271 27.07 -15.94 -5.40
N LYS A 272 25.92 -16.63 -5.37
CA LYS A 272 25.78 -17.95 -4.74
C LYS A 272 26.00 -19.11 -5.72
N CYS A 273 25.36 -19.08 -6.89
CA CYS A 273 25.43 -20.18 -7.86
C CYS A 273 26.10 -19.83 -9.19
N GLY A 274 26.52 -18.57 -9.40
CA GLY A 274 27.17 -18.13 -10.63
C GLY A 274 26.25 -17.94 -11.84
N ARG A 275 24.93 -18.13 -11.70
CA ARG A 275 23.96 -17.91 -12.77
C ARG A 275 24.00 -16.46 -13.27
N LYS A 276 24.25 -16.26 -14.57
CA LYS A 276 24.06 -14.97 -15.25
C LYS A 276 22.62 -14.82 -15.72
N PHE A 277 21.98 -13.70 -15.41
CA PHE A 277 20.59 -13.41 -15.78
C PHE A 277 20.29 -11.90 -15.76
N ASN A 278 19.21 -11.49 -16.41
CA ASN A 278 18.66 -10.14 -16.36
C ASN A 278 17.41 -10.09 -15.46
N PRO A 279 17.43 -9.39 -14.31
CA PRO A 279 16.29 -9.38 -13.39
C PRO A 279 15.00 -8.74 -13.94
N ASP A 280 15.08 -7.92 -14.98
CA ASP A 280 13.90 -7.31 -15.61
C ASP A 280 13.32 -8.20 -16.73
N LYS A 281 14.18 -8.87 -17.50
CA LYS A 281 13.79 -9.55 -18.76
C LYS A 281 13.67 -11.06 -18.70
N ASP A 282 14.39 -11.73 -17.79
CA ASP A 282 14.49 -13.19 -17.80
C ASP A 282 13.32 -13.88 -17.07
N GLY A 283 12.24 -13.16 -16.77
CA GLY A 283 11.03 -13.74 -16.21
C GLY A 283 10.37 -14.74 -17.16
N ASN A 284 9.64 -15.69 -16.60
CA ASN A 284 8.93 -16.71 -17.37
C ASN A 284 7.63 -16.20 -17.99
N VAL A 285 7.22 -14.96 -17.74
CA VAL A 285 5.92 -14.40 -18.13
C VAL A 285 6.07 -13.14 -18.97
N GLU A 286 5.39 -13.14 -20.11
CA GLU A 286 5.27 -11.98 -21.00
C GLU A 286 3.80 -11.77 -21.38
N GLY A 287 3.20 -10.69 -20.82
CA GLY A 287 1.79 -10.38 -21.03
C GLY A 287 0.86 -11.49 -20.52
N LYS A 288 0.15 -12.15 -21.45
CA LYS A 288 -0.79 -13.26 -21.15
C LYS A 288 -0.15 -14.65 -21.26
N TYR A 289 1.13 -14.72 -21.64
CA TYR A 289 1.83 -15.96 -21.93
C TYR A 289 2.86 -16.29 -20.85
N PHE A 290 3.15 -17.58 -20.68
CA PHE A 290 4.34 -18.05 -19.99
C PHE A 290 5.12 -19.04 -20.84
N ILE A 291 6.42 -19.14 -20.61
CA ILE A 291 7.32 -20.08 -21.28
C ILE A 291 7.73 -21.17 -20.29
N CYS A 292 7.67 -22.43 -20.73
CA CYS A 292 8.08 -23.56 -19.93
C CYS A 292 9.58 -23.48 -19.58
N THR A 293 9.91 -23.61 -18.29
CA THR A 293 11.28 -23.58 -17.77
C THR A 293 12.05 -24.88 -18.00
N ASN A 294 11.38 -25.94 -18.43
CA ASN A 294 12.04 -27.20 -18.77
C ASN A 294 12.84 -27.03 -20.08
N PRO A 295 14.18 -27.21 -20.06
CA PRO A 295 15.03 -27.04 -21.24
C PRO A 295 14.64 -27.94 -22.42
N ASN A 296 14.00 -29.09 -22.15
CA ASN A 296 13.56 -30.04 -23.17
C ASN A 296 12.16 -29.74 -23.73
N CYS A 297 11.48 -28.69 -23.24
CA CYS A 297 10.12 -28.36 -23.66
C CYS A 297 10.04 -26.96 -24.27
N GLY A 298 10.38 -25.90 -23.53
CA GLY A 298 10.33 -24.51 -24.02
C GLY A 298 8.97 -24.02 -24.52
N GLN A 299 7.87 -24.75 -24.30
CA GLN A 299 6.57 -24.42 -24.87
C GLN A 299 6.04 -23.10 -24.31
N LYS A 300 5.49 -22.26 -25.18
CA LYS A 300 4.74 -21.04 -24.82
C LYS A 300 3.26 -21.38 -24.65
N ASN A 301 2.70 -21.11 -23.47
CA ASN A 301 1.28 -21.36 -23.16
C ASN A 301 0.58 -20.06 -22.72
N VAL A 302 -0.75 -19.99 -22.88
CA VAL A 302 -1.57 -18.89 -22.37
C VAL A 302 -2.01 -19.19 -20.94
N ILE A 303 -1.72 -18.29 -20.00
CA ILE A 303 -1.96 -18.52 -18.56
C ILE A 303 -3.42 -18.88 -18.27
N VAL A 304 -4.37 -18.13 -18.85
CA VAL A 304 -5.81 -18.33 -18.60
C VAL A 304 -6.30 -19.70 -19.09
N GLU A 305 -5.81 -20.17 -20.22
CA GLU A 305 -6.19 -21.48 -20.77
C GLU A 305 -5.70 -22.63 -19.89
N VAL A 306 -4.48 -22.51 -19.34
CA VAL A 306 -3.96 -23.50 -18.39
C VAL A 306 -4.82 -23.52 -17.14
N ILE A 307 -5.13 -22.36 -16.56
CA ILE A 307 -5.97 -22.25 -15.36
C ILE A 307 -7.37 -22.83 -15.60
N GLN A 308 -7.96 -22.62 -16.77
CA GLN A 308 -9.25 -23.20 -17.12
C GLN A 308 -9.21 -24.75 -17.16
N LYS A 309 -8.08 -25.33 -17.58
CA LYS A 309 -7.91 -26.79 -17.67
C LYS A 309 -7.48 -27.44 -16.36
N THR A 310 -6.65 -26.77 -15.58
CA THR A 310 -6.00 -27.34 -14.39
C THR A 310 -6.55 -26.79 -13.08
N GLY A 311 -7.46 -25.83 -13.13
CA GLY A 311 -8.01 -25.16 -11.97
C GLY A 311 -7.10 -24.07 -11.40
N LYS A 312 -7.38 -23.68 -10.15
CA LYS A 312 -6.67 -22.60 -9.45
C LYS A 312 -5.17 -22.96 -9.31
N PRO A 313 -4.25 -22.06 -9.71
CA PRO A 313 -2.81 -22.26 -9.51
C PRO A 313 -2.43 -22.49 -8.04
N GLU A 314 -1.42 -23.32 -7.82
CA GLU A 314 -0.75 -23.42 -6.52
C GLU A 314 0.09 -22.16 -6.26
N GLU A 315 0.34 -21.88 -4.98
CA GLU A 315 1.15 -20.74 -4.55
C GLU A 315 2.37 -21.23 -3.77
N ARG A 316 3.55 -20.71 -4.12
CA ARG A 316 4.82 -21.02 -3.45
C ARG A 316 5.41 -19.77 -2.81
N LEU A 317 5.76 -19.86 -1.53
CA LEU A 317 6.51 -18.82 -0.84
C LEU A 317 7.94 -18.78 -1.40
N TYR A 318 8.42 -17.60 -1.80
CA TYR A 318 9.77 -17.45 -2.35
C TYR A 318 10.64 -16.41 -1.64
N ALA A 319 10.06 -15.51 -0.83
CA ALA A 319 10.81 -14.58 0.00
C ALA A 319 9.99 -14.17 1.24
N VAL A 320 10.69 -13.78 2.32
CA VAL A 320 10.08 -13.27 3.55
C VAL A 320 10.84 -12.03 4.00
N GLU A 321 10.24 -10.85 3.89
CA GLU A 321 10.85 -9.64 4.44
C GLU A 321 10.62 -9.60 5.95
N TYR A 322 11.68 -9.39 6.72
CA TYR A 322 11.61 -9.40 8.18
C TYR A 322 12.36 -8.23 8.82
N TYR A 323 12.01 -7.92 10.06
CA TYR A 323 12.78 -7.07 10.96
C TYR A 323 13.18 -7.86 12.21
N CYS A 324 14.47 -7.96 12.48
CA CYS A 324 14.97 -8.65 13.66
C CYS A 324 15.15 -7.66 14.81
N PRO A 325 14.36 -7.72 15.90
CA PRO A 325 14.49 -6.81 17.04
C PRO A 325 15.82 -7.01 17.80
N TYR A 326 16.44 -8.19 17.68
CA TYR A 326 17.70 -8.49 18.38
C TYR A 326 18.93 -7.90 17.72
N CYS A 327 19.05 -7.98 16.38
CA CYS A 327 20.19 -7.43 15.66
C CYS A 327 19.91 -6.11 14.93
N GLY A 328 18.67 -5.59 15.02
CA GLY A 328 18.24 -4.34 14.37
C GLY A 328 18.21 -4.39 12.84
N ARG A 329 18.43 -5.57 12.24
CA ARG A 329 18.48 -5.73 10.78
C ARG A 329 17.10 -5.91 10.19
N LYS A 330 16.90 -5.29 9.05
CA LYS A 330 15.79 -5.55 8.15
C LYS A 330 16.34 -6.19 6.87
N ASP A 331 15.86 -7.36 6.51
CA ASP A 331 16.36 -8.12 5.36
C ASP A 331 15.29 -9.10 4.83
N TYR A 332 15.67 -9.97 3.89
CA TYR A 332 14.83 -11.01 3.29
C TYR A 332 15.24 -12.45 3.63
#